data_AF-A0A7S0XWK8-F1
#
_entry.id   AF-A0A7S0XWK8-F1
#
_cell.length_a   1.000
_cell.length_b   1.000
_cell.length_c   1.000
_cell.angle_alpha   90.00
_cell.angle_beta   90.00
_cell.angle_gamma   90.00
#
_symmetry.space_group_name_H-M   'P 1'
#
loop_
_entity.id
_entity.type
_entity.pdbx_description
1 polymer ?
#
loop_
_entity_poly.entity_id
_entity_poly.type
_entity_poly.pdbx_seq_one_letter_code
_entity_poly.pdbx_strand_id
1 'polypeptide(L)'
;FDALNNAVLRRQQAEVGASLSVFLHMDMLPTAVEKLLGSLLKASGEAVREALDTASLPIEAEDGRSRVALAAAKAKGPSGADAGAWKAALWGRLEGVAETLLGKLSQVWALHRVLCKKRDSQTQRLLLELVSPSYKGEDPRFFCSFWSRLMATVGKQLQASSEQSSFVKGMMVSEYPKLRGILIEMWTTAKNDTEAGASG
;
A
#
# COMPACT_ATOMS: atom_id res chain seq x y z
N PHE A 1 -0.39 -19.85 -6.46
CA PHE A 1 -0.64 -18.42 -6.20
C PHE A 1 -0.16 -18.04 -4.80
N ASP A 2 -0.52 -18.81 -3.77
CA ASP A 2 -0.08 -18.56 -2.38
C ASP A 2 1.44 -18.63 -2.18
N ALA A 3 2.15 -19.48 -2.94
CA ALA A 3 3.61 -19.52 -2.94
C ALA A 3 4.25 -18.22 -3.47
N LEU A 4 3.75 -17.66 -4.57
CA LEU A 4 4.21 -16.40 -5.14
C LEU A 4 3.90 -15.22 -4.19
N ASN A 5 2.70 -15.21 -3.61
CA ASN A 5 2.30 -14.17 -2.67
C ASN A 5 3.19 -14.22 -1.41
N ASN A 6 3.43 -15.40 -0.83
CA ASN A 6 4.33 -15.56 0.31
C ASN A 6 5.80 -15.20 -0.03
N ALA A 7 6.29 -15.58 -1.21
CA ALA A 7 7.66 -15.26 -1.64
C ALA A 7 7.87 -13.75 -1.84
N VAL A 8 6.88 -13.06 -2.41
CA VAL A 8 6.87 -11.60 -2.57
C VAL A 8 6.73 -10.91 -1.21
N LEU A 9 5.86 -11.42 -0.33
CA LEU A 9 5.70 -10.93 1.05
C LEU A 9 6.99 -11.08 1.87
N ARG A 10 7.74 -12.17 1.69
CA ARG A 10 9.01 -12.46 2.39
C ARG A 10 10.26 -11.87 1.70
N ARG A 11 10.09 -11.14 0.59
CA ARG A 11 11.18 -10.56 -0.22
C ARG A 11 12.25 -11.57 -0.68
N GLN A 12 11.91 -12.85 -0.79
CA GLN A 12 12.86 -13.88 -1.17
C GLN A 12 12.98 -13.98 -2.69
N GLN A 13 13.97 -13.29 -3.24
CA GLN A 13 14.25 -13.22 -4.69
C GLN A 13 14.34 -14.61 -5.35
N ALA A 14 14.90 -15.60 -4.67
CA ALA A 14 15.03 -16.97 -5.17
C ALA A 14 13.67 -17.69 -5.31
N GLU A 15 12.80 -17.59 -4.30
CA GLU A 15 11.46 -18.21 -4.30
C GLU A 15 10.49 -17.50 -5.27
N VAL A 16 10.61 -16.17 -5.40
CA VAL A 16 9.89 -15.39 -6.42
C VAL A 16 10.32 -15.87 -7.80
N GLY A 17 11.62 -16.02 -8.02
CA GLY A 17 12.17 -16.57 -9.25
C GLY A 17 11.67 -17.98 -9.58
N ALA A 18 11.63 -18.90 -8.62
CA ALA A 18 11.17 -20.27 -8.82
C ALA A 18 9.66 -20.33 -9.11
N SER A 19 8.86 -19.55 -8.37
CA SER A 19 7.41 -19.49 -8.56
C SER A 19 7.05 -18.88 -9.92
N LEU A 20 7.75 -17.81 -10.34
CA LEU A 20 7.57 -17.20 -11.66
C LEU A 20 7.93 -18.17 -12.79
N SER A 21 8.98 -18.98 -12.62
CA SER A 21 9.33 -20.01 -13.61
C SER A 21 8.22 -21.05 -13.76
N VAL A 22 7.52 -21.46 -12.70
CA VAL A 22 6.36 -22.38 -12.81
C VAL A 22 5.19 -21.74 -13.55
N PHE A 23 4.88 -20.47 -13.28
CA PHE A 23 3.82 -19.75 -14.00
C PHE A 23 4.17 -19.47 -15.47
N LEU A 24 5.46 -19.37 -15.78
CA LEU A 24 5.93 -19.25 -17.15
C LEU A 24 5.66 -20.50 -17.97
N HIS A 25 5.95 -21.67 -17.39
CA HIS A 25 5.69 -22.95 -18.04
C HIS A 25 4.19 -23.21 -18.28
N MET A 26 3.31 -22.39 -17.72
CA MET A 26 1.86 -22.46 -17.92
C MET A 26 1.30 -21.31 -18.77
N ASP A 27 2.15 -20.42 -19.34
CA ASP A 27 1.73 -19.19 -20.05
C ASP A 27 0.82 -18.25 -19.23
N MET A 28 0.77 -18.43 -17.90
CA MET A 28 -0.10 -17.68 -16.99
C MET A 28 0.60 -16.51 -16.31
N LEU A 29 1.82 -16.15 -16.75
CA LEU A 29 2.64 -15.10 -16.15
C LEU A 29 1.92 -13.74 -16.08
N PRO A 30 1.30 -13.21 -17.17
CA PRO A 30 0.64 -11.90 -17.13
C PRO A 30 -0.52 -11.87 -16.14
N THR A 31 -1.33 -12.94 -16.15
CA THR A 31 -2.48 -13.09 -15.26
C THR A 31 -2.06 -13.24 -13.79
N ALA A 32 -0.97 -13.96 -13.52
CA ALA A 32 -0.45 -14.14 -12.16
C ALA A 32 0.10 -12.83 -11.59
N VAL A 33 0.85 -12.06 -12.40
CA VAL A 33 1.38 -10.75 -12.02
C VAL A 33 0.23 -9.76 -11.76
N GLU A 34 -0.74 -9.65 -12.67
CA GLU A 34 -1.87 -8.73 -12.47
C GLU A 34 -2.72 -9.12 -11.25
N LYS A 35 -2.92 -10.42 -11.00
CA LYS A 35 -3.63 -10.89 -9.80
C LYS A 35 -2.87 -10.57 -8.51
N LEU A 36 -1.55 -10.66 -8.52
CA LEU A 36 -0.70 -10.26 -7.39
C LEU A 36 -0.77 -8.74 -7.16
N LEU A 37 -0.61 -7.93 -8.20
CA LEU A 37 -0.74 -6.48 -8.10
C LEU A 37 -2.12 -6.08 -7.59
N GLY A 38 -3.18 -6.72 -8.09
CA GLY A 38 -4.55 -6.55 -7.62
C GLY A 38 -4.72 -6.91 -6.15
N SER A 39 -4.12 -8.01 -5.69
CA SER A 39 -4.14 -8.40 -4.28
C SER A 39 -3.43 -7.38 -3.39
N LEU A 40 -2.28 -6.85 -3.82
CA LEU A 40 -1.55 -5.81 -3.09
C LEU A 40 -2.36 -4.51 -3.02
N LEU A 41 -2.97 -4.08 -4.13
CA LEU A 41 -3.84 -2.91 -4.18
C LEU A 41 -5.08 -3.07 -3.28
N LYS A 42 -5.70 -4.25 -3.26
CA LYS A 42 -6.85 -4.53 -2.40
C LYS A 42 -6.48 -4.45 -0.92
N ALA A 43 -5.38 -5.11 -0.53
CA ALA A 43 -4.88 -5.06 0.84
C ALA A 43 -4.51 -3.63 1.27
N SER A 44 -3.91 -2.84 0.38
CA SER A 44 -3.63 -1.42 0.63
C SER A 44 -4.91 -0.61 0.85
N GLY A 45 -5.94 -0.83 0.02
CA GLY A 45 -7.22 -0.16 0.18
C GLY A 45 -7.94 -0.53 1.48
N GLU A 46 -7.87 -1.80 1.88
CA GLU A 46 -8.42 -2.28 3.17
C GLU A 46 -7.69 -1.66 4.36
N ALA A 47 -6.35 -1.60 4.34
CA ALA A 47 -5.55 -0.97 5.38
C ALA A 47 -5.86 0.53 5.54
N VAL A 48 -5.97 1.26 4.43
CA VAL A 48 -6.34 2.69 4.44
C VAL A 48 -7.75 2.88 5.00
N ARG A 49 -8.71 2.04 4.59
CA ARG A 49 -10.08 2.09 5.08
C ARG A 49 -10.16 1.83 6.59
N GLU A 50 -9.44 0.82 7.07
CA GLU A 50 -9.41 0.47 8.49
C GLU A 50 -8.77 1.57 9.35
N ALA A 51 -7.69 2.18 8.88
CA ALA A 51 -7.05 3.29 9.58
C ALA A 51 -7.94 4.54 9.67
N LEU A 52 -8.74 4.80 8.64
CA LEU A 52 -9.66 5.93 8.58
C LEU A 52 -11.01 5.64 9.27
N ASP A 53 -11.23 4.42 9.78
CA ASP A 53 -12.43 4.09 10.52
C ASP A 53 -12.45 4.80 11.89
N THR A 54 -13.26 5.85 11.96
CA THR A 54 -13.45 6.63 13.19
C THR A 54 -14.20 5.90 14.30
N ALA A 55 -14.82 4.76 14.01
CA ALA A 55 -15.56 4.00 15.02
C ALA A 55 -14.63 3.37 16.08
N SER A 56 -13.37 3.09 15.76
CA SER A 56 -12.41 2.49 16.69
C SER A 56 -11.51 3.50 17.41
N LEU A 57 -11.45 4.75 16.94
CA LEU A 57 -10.66 5.84 17.56
C LEU A 57 -10.97 6.10 19.05
N PRO A 58 -12.23 6.07 19.53
CA PRO A 58 -12.52 6.28 20.95
C PRO A 58 -11.96 5.18 21.86
N ILE A 59 -11.68 4.00 21.31
CA ILE A 59 -11.19 2.81 22.06
C ILE A 59 -9.69 2.94 22.31
N GLU A 60 -8.96 3.48 21.34
CA GLU A 60 -7.51 3.66 21.40
C GLU A 60 -7.10 4.97 22.04
N ALA A 61 -7.95 6.00 21.98
CA ALA A 61 -7.69 7.28 22.63
C ALA A 61 -7.70 7.16 24.17
N GLU A 62 -8.30 6.11 24.74
CA GLU A 62 -8.43 5.95 26.20
C GLU A 62 -8.38 4.51 26.69
N ASP A 63 -7.25 4.18 27.31
CA ASP A 63 -7.05 2.99 28.11
C ASP A 63 -7.88 3.12 29.42
N GLY A 64 -9.08 2.52 29.47
CA GLY A 64 -9.79 2.28 30.74
C GLY A 64 -11.18 2.89 30.96
N ARG A 65 -11.87 3.52 29.98
CA ARG A 65 -13.28 3.94 30.15
C ARG A 65 -14.29 2.80 29.89
N SER A 66 -15.42 2.82 30.61
CA SER A 66 -16.52 1.84 30.49
C SER A 66 -17.11 1.79 29.06
N ARG A 67 -17.52 0.60 28.61
CA ARG A 67 -18.17 0.33 27.29
C ARG A 67 -19.34 1.29 26.97
N VAL A 68 -20.02 1.81 28.00
CA VAL A 68 -21.13 2.77 27.86
C VAL A 68 -20.65 4.17 27.47
N ALA A 69 -19.53 4.62 28.04
CA ALA A 69 -18.90 5.91 27.67
C ALA A 69 -18.35 5.87 26.25
N LEU A 70 -17.82 4.71 25.84
CA LEU A 70 -17.33 4.44 24.50
C LEU A 70 -18.44 4.50 23.44
N ALA A 71 -19.62 3.94 23.75
CA ALA A 71 -20.79 4.01 22.88
C ALA A 71 -21.36 5.44 22.77
N ALA A 72 -21.33 6.21 23.86
CA ALA A 72 -21.73 7.61 23.85
C ALA A 72 -20.75 8.51 23.07
N ALA A 73 -19.44 8.25 23.16
CA ALA A 73 -18.41 8.95 22.39
C ALA A 73 -18.51 8.67 20.88
N LYS A 74 -18.83 7.41 20.50
CA LYS A 74 -19.20 7.05 19.11
C LYS A 74 -20.38 7.84 18.58
N ALA A 75 -21.39 8.12 19.41
CA ALA A 75 -22.62 8.79 19.00
C ALA A 75 -22.50 10.32 18.96
N LYS A 76 -21.67 10.93 19.82
CA LYS A 76 -21.51 12.39 19.91
C LYS A 76 -20.32 12.95 19.11
N GLY A 77 -19.39 12.12 18.67
CA GLY A 77 -18.14 12.58 18.07
C GLY A 77 -17.18 13.19 19.11
N PRO A 78 -15.97 13.61 18.70
CA PRO A 78 -14.97 14.14 19.61
C PRO A 78 -15.46 15.45 20.26
N SER A 79 -15.54 15.45 21.58
CA SER A 79 -15.78 16.66 22.37
C SER A 79 -14.51 17.52 22.40
N GLY A 80 -14.63 18.84 22.64
CA GLY A 80 -13.49 19.76 22.62
C GLY A 80 -12.32 19.38 23.56
N ALA A 81 -12.58 18.59 24.60
CA ALA A 81 -11.55 18.07 25.52
C ALA A 81 -10.82 16.82 24.98
N ASP A 82 -11.48 15.96 24.21
CA ASP A 82 -10.93 14.69 23.71
C ASP A 82 -10.39 14.80 22.26
N ALA A 83 -10.67 15.93 21.58
CA ALA A 83 -10.30 16.14 20.18
C ALA A 83 -8.79 16.04 19.91
N GLY A 84 -7.93 16.38 20.89
CA GLY A 84 -6.48 16.24 20.77
C GLY A 84 -6.02 14.77 20.72
N ALA A 85 -6.57 13.92 21.61
CA ALA A 85 -6.24 12.50 21.67
C ALA A 85 -6.75 11.75 20.43
N TRP A 86 -7.94 12.08 19.95
CA TRP A 86 -8.51 11.49 18.73
C TRP A 86 -7.70 11.84 17.48
N LYS A 87 -7.21 13.10 17.40
CA LYS A 87 -6.31 13.53 16.34
C LYS A 87 -4.97 12.78 16.39
N ALA A 88 -4.39 12.62 17.58
CA ALA A 88 -3.13 11.89 17.74
C ALA A 88 -3.28 10.41 17.33
N ALA A 89 -4.33 9.73 17.77
CA ALA A 89 -4.61 8.35 17.41
C ALA A 89 -4.82 8.18 15.89
N LEU A 90 -5.59 9.07 15.27
CA LEU A 90 -5.81 9.04 13.82
C LEU A 90 -4.51 9.28 13.03
N TRP A 91 -3.64 10.17 13.51
CA TRP A 91 -2.33 10.39 12.90
C TRP A 91 -1.41 9.17 13.03
N GLY A 92 -1.36 8.52 14.19
CA GLY A 92 -0.59 7.29 14.35
C GLY A 92 -1.04 6.18 13.39
N ARG A 93 -2.36 6.05 13.16
CA ARG A 93 -2.89 5.11 12.16
C ARG A 93 -2.51 5.48 10.73
N LEU A 94 -2.55 6.76 10.39
CA LEU A 94 -2.14 7.24 9.07
C LEU A 94 -0.65 6.99 8.80
N GLU A 95 0.20 7.21 9.81
CA GLU A 95 1.64 6.91 9.75
C GLU A 95 1.87 5.40 9.57
N GLY A 96 1.19 4.54 10.34
CA GLY A 96 1.28 3.07 10.18
C GLY A 96 0.75 2.56 8.82
N VAL A 97 -0.26 3.22 8.25
CA VAL A 97 -0.70 2.94 6.87
C VAL A 97 0.35 3.35 5.87
N ALA A 98 1.00 4.51 6.03
CA ALA A 98 2.07 4.93 5.14
C ALA A 98 3.23 3.93 5.14
N GLU A 99 3.63 3.41 6.29
CA GLU A 99 4.62 2.33 6.40
C GLU A 99 4.17 1.05 5.70
N THR A 100 2.91 0.67 5.88
CA THR A 100 2.33 -0.50 5.21
C THR A 100 2.35 -0.33 3.70
N LEU A 101 1.94 0.83 3.18
CA LEU A 101 1.96 1.17 1.75
C LEU A 101 3.39 1.16 1.20
N LEU A 102 4.35 1.71 1.93
CA LEU A 102 5.77 1.66 1.58
C LEU A 102 6.24 0.21 1.46
N GLY A 103 5.89 -0.64 2.42
CA GLY A 103 6.20 -2.08 2.37
C GLY A 103 5.63 -2.77 1.12
N LYS A 104 4.41 -2.43 0.71
CA LYS A 104 3.80 -2.95 -0.54
C LYS A 104 4.52 -2.44 -1.79
N LEU A 105 4.98 -1.20 -1.78
CA LEU A 105 5.76 -0.63 -2.89
C LEU A 105 7.12 -1.29 -3.03
N SER A 106 7.82 -1.53 -1.93
CA SER A 106 9.09 -2.27 -1.94
C SER A 106 8.89 -3.71 -2.49
N GLN A 107 7.75 -4.34 -2.21
CA GLN A 107 7.40 -5.66 -2.77
C GLN A 107 7.18 -5.61 -4.29
N VAL A 108 6.46 -4.61 -4.79
CA VAL A 108 6.27 -4.42 -6.24
C VAL A 108 7.58 -4.06 -6.93
N TRP A 109 8.44 -3.27 -6.29
CA TRP A 109 9.77 -2.96 -6.78
C TRP A 109 10.65 -4.21 -6.89
N ALA A 110 10.65 -5.05 -5.85
CA ALA A 110 11.36 -6.34 -5.87
C ALA A 110 10.86 -7.24 -7.01
N LEU A 111 9.55 -7.31 -7.22
CA LEU A 111 8.96 -8.02 -8.36
C LEU A 111 9.42 -7.43 -9.70
N HIS A 112 9.36 -6.10 -9.85
CA HIS A 112 9.80 -5.40 -11.05
C HIS A 112 11.26 -5.72 -11.39
N ARG A 113 12.17 -5.70 -10.40
CA ARG A 113 13.58 -6.08 -10.61
C ARG A 113 13.73 -7.51 -11.10
N VAL A 114 13.00 -8.46 -10.52
CA VAL A 114 13.04 -9.87 -11.00
C VAL A 114 12.52 -9.96 -12.43
N LEU A 115 11.44 -9.25 -12.75
CA LEU A 115 10.86 -9.25 -14.10
C LEU A 115 11.80 -8.62 -15.15
N CYS A 116 12.59 -7.62 -14.77
CA CYS A 116 13.58 -6.97 -15.64
C CYS A 116 14.88 -7.76 -15.79
N LYS A 117 15.27 -8.56 -14.78
CA LYS A 117 16.55 -9.28 -14.77
C LYS A 117 16.45 -10.72 -15.24
N LYS A 118 15.32 -11.40 -15.01
CA LYS A 118 15.12 -12.76 -15.51
C LYS A 118 14.70 -12.75 -16.99
N ARG A 119 15.38 -13.58 -17.77
CA ARG A 119 14.98 -13.97 -19.11
C ARG A 119 14.30 -15.34 -19.04
N ASP A 120 13.30 -15.52 -19.89
CA ASP A 120 12.77 -16.84 -20.15
C ASP A 120 13.86 -17.71 -20.76
N SER A 121 14.07 -18.91 -20.21
CA SER A 121 15.04 -19.86 -20.73
C SER A 121 14.69 -20.33 -22.14
N GLN A 122 13.40 -20.40 -22.50
CA GLN A 122 12.94 -20.90 -23.80
C GLN A 122 12.93 -19.82 -24.88
N THR A 123 12.33 -18.66 -24.62
CA THR A 123 12.22 -17.57 -25.61
C THR A 123 13.35 -16.56 -25.54
N GLN A 124 14.20 -16.60 -24.49
CA GLN A 124 15.25 -15.61 -24.18
C GLN A 124 14.73 -14.17 -24.01
N ARG A 125 13.41 -13.96 -24.00
CA ARG A 125 12.77 -12.66 -23.77
C ARG A 125 12.75 -12.32 -22.29
N LEU A 126 12.70 -11.03 -21.97
CA LEU A 126 12.55 -10.59 -20.59
C LEU A 126 11.16 -10.97 -20.07
N LEU A 127 11.08 -11.38 -18.81
CA LEU A 127 9.77 -11.66 -18.17
C LEU A 127 8.84 -10.45 -18.25
N LEU A 128 9.40 -9.23 -18.14
CA LEU A 128 8.62 -7.99 -18.26
C LEU A 128 7.94 -7.84 -19.64
N GLU A 129 8.64 -8.21 -20.72
CA GLU A 129 8.10 -8.20 -22.09
C GLU A 129 7.01 -9.25 -22.28
N LEU A 130 7.09 -10.36 -21.53
CA LEU A 130 6.05 -11.40 -21.51
C LEU A 130 4.81 -10.95 -20.71
N VAL A 131 4.97 -10.15 -19.66
CA VAL A 131 3.85 -9.57 -18.88
C VAL A 131 3.07 -8.56 -19.71
N SER A 132 3.76 -7.69 -20.45
CA SER A 132 3.14 -6.88 -21.49
C SER A 132 4.17 -6.52 -22.55
N PRO A 133 3.84 -6.72 -23.84
CA PRO A 133 4.74 -6.38 -24.95
C PRO A 133 5.00 -4.86 -25.07
N SER A 134 4.25 -4.04 -24.33
CA SER A 134 4.47 -2.59 -24.28
C SER A 134 5.67 -2.18 -23.42
N TYR A 135 6.12 -3.04 -22.50
CA TYR A 135 7.29 -2.80 -21.66
C TYR A 135 8.56 -3.32 -22.33
N LYS A 136 9.68 -2.60 -22.20
CA LYS A 136 10.98 -3.00 -22.74
C LYS A 136 12.10 -2.71 -21.74
N GLY A 137 12.99 -3.68 -21.52
CA GLY A 137 14.14 -3.50 -20.63
C GLY A 137 13.73 -3.17 -19.19
N GLU A 138 14.41 -2.20 -18.57
CA GLU A 138 14.08 -1.67 -17.23
C GLU A 138 13.08 -0.53 -17.32
N ASP A 139 11.85 -0.84 -17.69
CA ASP A 139 10.85 0.19 -17.95
C ASP A 139 10.17 0.67 -16.66
N PRO A 140 10.38 1.94 -16.23
CA PRO A 140 9.76 2.45 -15.01
C PRO A 140 8.22 2.52 -15.10
N ARG A 141 7.65 2.44 -16.31
CA ARG A 141 6.19 2.51 -16.54
C ARG A 141 5.40 1.45 -15.79
N PHE A 142 5.98 0.26 -15.55
CA PHE A 142 5.33 -0.79 -14.76
C PHE A 142 5.09 -0.33 -13.32
N PHE A 143 6.15 0.16 -12.66
CA PHE A 143 6.07 0.68 -11.30
C PHE A 143 5.22 1.95 -11.21
N CYS A 144 5.39 2.89 -12.15
CA CYS A 144 4.60 4.13 -12.19
C CYS A 144 3.10 3.86 -12.35
N SER A 145 2.71 2.85 -13.15
CA SER A 145 1.31 2.45 -13.30
C SER A 145 0.73 1.89 -12.00
N PHE A 146 1.48 1.03 -11.31
CA PHE A 146 1.08 0.54 -9.99
C PHE A 146 0.95 1.67 -8.97
N TRP A 147 1.94 2.56 -8.88
CA TRP A 147 1.90 3.71 -7.97
C TRP A 147 0.68 4.60 -8.23
N SER A 148 0.37 4.86 -9.51
CA SER A 148 -0.81 5.66 -9.89
C SER A 148 -2.11 4.98 -9.45
N ARG A 149 -2.23 3.66 -9.63
CA ARG A 149 -3.38 2.87 -9.15
C ARG A 149 -3.47 2.88 -7.62
N LEU A 150 -2.35 2.77 -6.93
CA LEU A 150 -2.29 2.80 -5.47
C LEU A 150 -2.77 4.15 -4.93
N MET A 151 -2.23 5.25 -5.45
CA MET A 151 -2.62 6.60 -5.06
C MET A 151 -4.08 6.91 -5.39
N ALA A 152 -4.60 6.40 -6.51
CA ALA A 152 -6.01 6.51 -6.83
C ALA A 152 -6.90 5.76 -5.83
N THR A 153 -6.51 4.55 -5.40
CA THR A 153 -7.21 3.79 -4.36
C THR A 153 -7.19 4.53 -3.02
N VAL A 154 -6.01 5.01 -2.60
CA VAL A 154 -5.84 5.79 -1.37
C VAL A 154 -6.74 7.03 -1.40
N GLY A 155 -6.68 7.81 -2.48
CA GLY A 155 -7.51 9.02 -2.66
C GLY A 155 -9.01 8.73 -2.58
N LYS A 156 -9.49 7.64 -3.20
CA LYS A 156 -10.89 7.21 -3.10
C LYS A 156 -11.30 6.88 -1.67
N GLN A 157 -10.44 6.18 -0.91
CA GLN A 157 -10.73 5.83 0.48
C GLN A 157 -10.72 7.06 1.40
N LEU A 158 -9.79 8.00 1.19
CA LEU A 158 -9.79 9.29 1.90
C LEU A 158 -11.08 10.08 1.63
N GLN A 159 -11.47 10.18 0.35
CA GLN A 159 -12.70 10.87 -0.04
C GLN A 159 -13.93 10.23 0.62
N ALA A 160 -14.10 8.91 0.49
CA ALA A 160 -15.22 8.19 1.09
C ALA A 160 -15.29 8.36 2.62
N SER A 161 -14.13 8.33 3.29
CA SER A 161 -14.05 8.53 4.75
C SER A 161 -14.40 9.97 5.15
N SER A 162 -14.01 10.96 4.34
CA SER A 162 -14.34 12.38 4.57
C SER A 162 -15.83 12.70 4.37
N GLU A 163 -16.52 11.95 3.50
CA GLU A 163 -17.97 12.06 3.30
C GLU A 163 -18.75 11.43 4.46
N GLN A 164 -18.20 10.37 5.06
CA GLN A 164 -18.80 9.67 6.21
C GLN A 164 -18.56 10.38 7.54
N SER A 165 -17.47 11.14 7.69
CA SER A 165 -17.11 11.80 8.96
C SER A 165 -16.68 13.25 8.77
N SER A 166 -17.49 14.18 9.29
CA SER A 166 -17.17 15.61 9.33
C SER A 166 -15.92 15.91 10.17
N PHE A 167 -15.61 15.08 11.17
CA PHE A 167 -14.39 15.17 11.95
C PHE A 167 -13.15 14.84 11.12
N VAL A 168 -13.16 13.74 10.36
CA VAL A 168 -12.05 13.36 9.46
C VAL A 168 -11.85 14.44 8.42
N LYS A 169 -12.94 14.94 7.82
CA LYS A 169 -12.90 16.03 6.85
C LYS A 169 -12.28 17.30 7.45
N GLY A 170 -12.72 17.70 8.64
CA GLY A 170 -12.18 18.88 9.33
C GLY A 170 -10.70 18.72 9.68
N MET A 171 -10.29 17.54 10.14
CA MET A 171 -8.90 17.25 10.46
C MET A 171 -8.01 17.25 9.21
N MET A 172 -8.44 16.59 8.13
CA MET A 172 -7.69 16.52 6.88
C MET A 172 -7.49 17.90 6.23
N VAL A 173 -8.50 18.77 6.31
CA VAL A 173 -8.38 20.15 5.81
C VAL A 173 -7.45 20.99 6.68
N SER A 174 -7.55 20.85 8.00
CA SER A 174 -6.71 21.58 8.97
C SER A 174 -5.24 21.17 8.91
N GLU A 175 -4.96 19.88 8.67
CA GLU A 175 -3.62 19.28 8.78
C GLU A 175 -3.10 18.76 7.42
N TYR A 176 -3.64 19.27 6.32
CA TYR A 176 -3.22 18.92 4.96
C TYR A 176 -1.68 18.99 4.75
N PRO A 177 -0.94 19.98 5.30
CA PRO A 177 0.52 20.02 5.18
C PRO A 177 1.21 18.77 5.74
N LYS A 178 0.68 18.20 6.83
CA LYS A 178 1.23 17.00 7.47
C LYS A 178 0.97 15.75 6.63
N LEU A 179 -0.23 15.62 6.06
CA LEU A 179 -0.57 14.53 5.13
C LEU A 179 0.34 14.56 3.90
N ARG A 180 0.54 15.75 3.33
CA ARG A 180 1.47 15.96 2.21
C ARG A 180 2.89 15.57 2.58
N GLY A 181 3.34 15.91 3.79
CA GLY A 181 4.66 15.53 4.30
C GLY A 181 4.88 14.02 4.28
N ILE A 182 3.95 13.26 4.87
CA ILE A 182 4.02 11.79 4.93
C ILE A 182 4.04 11.17 3.52
N LEU A 183 3.19 11.67 2.61
CA LEU A 183 3.17 11.15 1.23
C LEU A 183 4.46 11.44 0.47
N ILE A 184 5.04 12.63 0.66
CA ILE A 184 6.32 12.99 0.06
C ILE A 184 7.44 12.14 0.64
N GLU A 185 7.48 11.98 1.96
CA GLU A 185 8.47 11.17 2.66
C GLU A 185 8.41 9.72 2.20
N MET A 186 7.21 9.14 2.15
CA MET A 186 6.98 7.80 1.61
C MET A 186 7.50 7.66 0.18
N TRP A 187 7.24 8.64 -0.70
CA TRP A 187 7.74 8.63 -2.06
C TRP A 187 9.27 8.76 -2.12
N THR A 188 9.87 9.65 -1.32
CA THR A 188 11.33 9.82 -1.29
C THR A 188 12.03 8.57 -0.77
N THR A 189 11.47 7.91 0.24
CA THR A 189 12.01 6.65 0.76
C THR A 189 11.86 5.53 -0.26
N ALA A 190 10.70 5.41 -0.92
CA ALA A 190 10.53 4.45 -2.01
C ALA A 190 11.55 4.70 -3.13
N LYS A 191 11.79 5.96 -3.51
CA LYS A 191 12.79 6.33 -4.51
C LYS A 191 14.21 5.98 -4.05
N ASN A 192 14.59 6.29 -2.81
CA ASN A 192 15.93 5.98 -2.30
C ASN A 192 16.16 4.46 -2.22
N ASP A 193 15.15 3.67 -1.85
CA ASP A 193 15.19 2.22 -1.88
C ASP A 193 15.33 1.68 -3.33
N THR A 194 14.75 2.39 -4.31
CA THR A 194 14.96 2.05 -5.72
C THR A 194 16.40 2.30 -6.18
N GLU A 195 17.03 3.38 -5.72
CA GLU A 195 18.39 3.78 -6.10
C GLU A 195 19.47 2.96 -5.36
N ALA A 196 19.30 2.71 -4.05
CA ALA A 196 20.20 1.88 -3.25
C ALA A 196 20.25 0.42 -3.75
N GLY A 197 19.14 -0.07 -4.28
CA GLY A 197 19.10 -1.38 -4.94
C GLY A 197 19.79 -1.42 -6.30
N ALA A 198 20.04 -0.29 -6.96
CA ALA A 198 20.72 -0.24 -8.27
C ALA A 198 22.26 -0.30 -8.16
N SER A 199 22.81 0.03 -6.98
CA SER A 199 24.25 0.03 -6.72
C SER A 199 24.83 -1.32 -6.26
N GLY A 200 24.03 -2.39 -6.23
CA GLY A 200 24.43 -3.75 -5.87
C GLY A 200 23.84 -4.81 -6.80
#